data_AF-A0A6N8U5L9-F1
#
_entry.id   AF-A0A6N8U5L9-F1
#
_cell.length_a   1.000
_cell.length_b   1.000
_cell.length_c   1.000
_cell.angle_alpha   90.00
_cell.angle_beta   90.00
_cell.angle_gamma   90.00
#
_symmetry.space_group_name_H-M   'P 1'
#
loop_
_entity.id
_entity.type
_entity.pdbx_description
1 polymer ?
#
loop_
_entity_poly.entity_id
_entity_poly.type
_entity_poly.pdbx_seq_one_letter_code
_entity_poly.pdbx_strand_id
1 'polypeptide(L)'
;MIENTDYFLAVGALIECERIRQKKLASDHKPFNQESFCEHICDTKTYRRMSVEKREINHRFYGQLLQRLGLQMAYDDELYKKLHVRLANLNDAITKYNLHDIEEIYGKIENLIGDCHPDIYFQYIRWITTLLTNYYLHNQFPSLEEMQVLLQICMGFPRDVRDMMMDLIFKYYRLHTTSNQDYFSYIKKFPYESSTFLPNRINYIQSIHDRDDFDQFTALSNELIPILESTRNYFRLIDVYDLQITAMYYTDRIHVEDVITKADNNVTSLFEKYKYKADMPIKKIEWPLKRKISQYTYHKGCILFLLKNYEQAIHILSEYLLNNQMMEVHSKVMLISCYHHLHQKIPSAYLELHHHTDDQKFLNMHTYFQMKYLHDEQLITLNNYLEYEVLPLVMPEDDVLIRVLTYELSLNAKNNRGYVLFHHFFEKLGMTQ
;
A
#
# COMPACT_ATOMS: atom_id res chain seq x y z
N MET A 1 10.10 -36.35 22.17
CA MET A 1 10.38 -34.91 21.99
C MET A 1 9.89 -34.58 20.59
N ILE A 2 8.72 -33.95 20.45
CA ILE A 2 8.27 -33.49 19.14
C ILE A 2 9.01 -32.16 18.93
N GLU A 3 10.07 -32.19 18.13
CA GLU A 3 10.90 -31.02 17.84
C GLU A 3 10.07 -30.04 17.00
N ASN A 4 9.71 -28.91 17.61
CA ASN A 4 8.93 -27.87 16.94
C ASN A 4 9.83 -27.12 15.96
N THR A 5 9.90 -27.64 14.74
CA THR A 5 10.84 -27.22 13.69
C THR A 5 10.79 -25.71 13.45
N ASP A 6 9.58 -25.14 13.42
CA ASP A 6 9.38 -23.72 13.13
C ASP A 6 9.92 -22.79 14.22
N TYR A 7 9.80 -23.18 15.49
CA TYR A 7 10.38 -22.42 16.60
C TYR A 7 11.91 -22.31 16.46
N PHE A 8 12.58 -23.42 16.16
CA PHE A 8 14.04 -23.41 16.07
C PHE A 8 14.56 -22.69 14.82
N LEU A 9 13.83 -22.77 13.71
CA LEU A 9 14.13 -21.95 12.53
C LEU A 9 14.03 -20.45 12.84
N ALA A 10 13.01 -20.05 13.61
CA ALA A 10 12.84 -18.68 14.04
C ALA A 10 13.99 -18.24 14.95
N VAL A 11 14.32 -19.02 15.97
CA VAL A 11 15.46 -18.76 16.87
C VAL A 11 16.77 -18.64 16.08
N GLY A 12 17.00 -19.51 15.09
CA GLY A 12 18.16 -19.43 14.21
C GLY A 12 18.26 -18.07 13.49
N ALA A 13 17.16 -17.60 12.92
CA ALA A 13 17.11 -16.30 12.25
C ALA A 13 17.32 -15.12 13.22
N LEU A 14 16.78 -15.22 14.44
CA LEU A 14 16.95 -14.21 15.48
C LEU A 14 18.40 -14.10 15.97
N ILE A 15 19.12 -15.22 16.06
CA ILE A 15 20.55 -15.22 16.41
C ILE A 15 21.38 -14.41 15.40
N GLU A 16 21.17 -14.60 14.10
CA GLU A 16 21.90 -13.82 13.08
C GLU A 16 21.54 -12.34 13.14
N CYS A 17 20.24 -12.03 13.28
CA CYS A 17 19.76 -10.65 13.41
C CYS A 17 20.42 -9.93 14.59
N GLU A 18 20.40 -10.55 15.78
CA GLU A 18 20.99 -9.97 16.99
C GLU A 18 22.51 -9.89 16.91
N ARG A 19 23.19 -10.87 16.30
CA ARG A 19 24.64 -10.80 16.07
C ARG A 19 24.99 -9.60 15.18
N ILE A 20 24.27 -9.39 14.08
CA ILE A 20 24.49 -8.22 13.19
C ILE A 20 24.23 -6.93 13.96
N ARG A 21 23.17 -6.86 14.76
CA ARG A 21 22.82 -5.68 15.56
C ARG A 21 23.91 -5.34 16.56
N GLN A 22 24.38 -6.32 17.35
CA GLN A 22 25.45 -6.11 18.32
C GLN A 22 26.79 -5.76 17.65
N LYS A 23 27.10 -6.34 16.49
CA LYS A 23 28.28 -5.97 15.70
C LYS A 23 28.27 -4.49 15.30
N LYS A 24 27.13 -3.97 14.83
CA LYS A 24 26.98 -2.56 14.46
C LYS A 24 27.16 -1.63 15.66
N LEU A 25 26.54 -1.96 16.80
CA LEU A 25 26.65 -1.16 18.03
C LEU A 25 28.07 -1.14 18.60
N ALA A 26 28.79 -2.26 18.48
CA ALA A 26 30.15 -2.40 18.97
C ALA A 26 31.23 -1.87 18.00
N SER A 27 30.87 -1.08 16.98
CA SER A 27 31.81 -0.45 16.03
C SER A 27 32.81 -1.45 15.40
N ASP A 28 32.31 -2.58 14.86
CA ASP A 28 33.10 -3.65 14.22
C ASP A 28 34.08 -4.40 15.14
N HIS A 29 33.79 -4.47 16.44
CA HIS A 29 34.50 -5.36 17.36
C HIS A 29 34.52 -6.82 16.86
N LYS A 30 35.73 -7.41 16.83
CA LYS A 30 36.03 -8.80 16.45
C LYS A 30 35.09 -9.89 17.03
N PRO A 31 34.61 -9.86 18.30
CA PRO A 31 33.80 -10.95 18.88
C PRO A 31 32.52 -11.31 18.11
N PHE A 32 31.91 -10.35 17.39
CA PHE A 32 30.67 -10.59 16.66
C PHE A 32 30.88 -10.85 15.16
N ASN A 33 32.13 -10.90 14.69
CA ASN A 33 32.43 -11.50 13.39
C ASN A 33 32.04 -12.98 13.41
N GLN A 34 31.53 -13.49 12.30
CA GLN A 34 30.96 -14.85 12.26
C GLN A 34 31.93 -15.92 12.78
N GLU A 35 33.21 -15.86 12.40
CA GLU A 35 34.24 -16.79 12.87
C GLU A 35 34.41 -16.74 14.39
N SER A 36 34.67 -15.57 14.96
CA SER A 36 34.83 -15.38 16.40
C SER A 36 33.55 -15.70 17.18
N PHE A 37 32.39 -15.37 16.63
CA PHE A 37 31.09 -15.62 17.25
C PHE A 37 30.78 -17.12 17.34
N CYS A 38 31.26 -17.93 16.39
CA CYS A 38 31.04 -19.38 16.36
C CYS A 38 32.16 -20.19 17.03
N GLU A 39 33.31 -19.55 17.31
CA GLU A 39 34.51 -20.19 17.87
C GLU A 39 34.18 -21.06 19.08
N HIS A 40 34.67 -22.30 19.10
CA HIS A 40 34.39 -23.31 20.14
C HIS A 40 32.92 -23.77 20.30
N ILE A 41 31.98 -23.25 19.50
CA ILE A 41 30.58 -23.71 19.49
C ILE A 41 30.32 -24.60 18.27
N CYS A 42 30.50 -24.06 17.06
CA CYS A 42 30.27 -24.77 15.79
C CYS A 42 31.11 -24.17 14.65
N ASP A 43 31.22 -24.88 13.54
CA ASP A 43 31.89 -24.35 12.34
C ASP A 43 31.00 -23.31 11.62
N THR A 44 31.62 -22.42 10.83
CA THR A 44 30.92 -21.33 10.14
C THR A 44 29.90 -21.80 9.10
N LYS A 45 30.06 -22.99 8.53
CA LYS A 45 29.13 -23.57 7.56
C LYS A 45 27.87 -24.08 8.25
N THR A 46 28.02 -24.71 9.40
CA THR A 46 26.92 -25.16 10.25
C THR A 46 26.15 -23.95 10.79
N TYR A 47 26.84 -22.92 11.28
CA TYR A 47 26.20 -21.65 11.65
C TYR A 47 25.39 -21.04 10.50
N ARG A 48 25.99 -20.95 9.29
CA ARG A 48 25.32 -20.38 8.11
C ARG A 48 24.05 -21.16 7.77
N ARG A 49 24.10 -22.50 7.81
CA ARG A 49 22.93 -23.35 7.54
C ARG A 49 21.81 -23.17 8.57
N MET A 50 22.16 -22.95 9.84
CA MET A 50 21.19 -22.75 10.92
C MET A 50 20.58 -21.35 10.92
N SER A 51 21.40 -20.31 10.84
CA SER A 51 20.96 -18.93 11.14
C SER A 51 20.72 -18.06 9.89
N VAL A 52 21.43 -18.33 8.80
CA VAL A 52 21.31 -17.55 7.55
C VAL A 52 20.38 -18.23 6.56
N GLU A 53 20.65 -19.51 6.26
CA GLU A 53 19.90 -20.30 5.28
C GLU A 53 18.61 -20.88 5.85
N LYS A 54 18.51 -21.02 7.18
CA LYS A 54 17.36 -21.60 7.89
C LYS A 54 17.01 -23.01 7.37
N ARG A 55 18.04 -23.86 7.22
CA ARG A 55 17.94 -25.22 6.64
C ARG A 55 18.30 -26.35 7.59
N GLU A 56 18.89 -26.02 8.73
CA GLU A 56 19.39 -27.01 9.69
C GLU A 56 18.97 -26.64 11.10
N ILE A 57 18.50 -27.64 11.85
CA ILE A 57 18.15 -27.51 13.26
C ILE A 57 19.20 -28.27 14.07
N ASN A 58 19.89 -27.56 14.95
CA ASN A 58 20.87 -28.18 15.84
C ASN A 58 20.77 -27.56 17.25
N HIS A 59 19.96 -28.19 18.10
CA HIS A 59 19.63 -27.70 19.44
C HIS A 59 20.86 -27.43 20.32
N ARG A 60 21.95 -28.19 20.11
CA ARG A 60 23.17 -28.10 20.92
C ARG A 60 23.82 -26.71 20.83
N PHE A 61 23.71 -26.04 19.69
CA PHE A 61 24.40 -24.79 19.43
C PHE A 61 23.55 -23.55 19.75
N TYR A 62 22.23 -23.62 19.59
CA TYR A 62 21.35 -22.44 19.80
C TYR A 62 21.51 -21.83 21.19
N GLY A 63 21.47 -22.63 22.26
CA GLY A 63 21.61 -22.11 23.63
C GLY A 63 22.95 -21.41 23.88
N GLN A 64 24.05 -21.97 23.37
CA GLN A 64 25.39 -21.38 23.54
C GLN A 64 25.57 -20.09 22.73
N LEU A 65 25.02 -20.05 21.51
CA LEU A 65 25.05 -18.85 20.66
C LEU A 65 24.20 -17.72 21.27
N LEU A 66 23.02 -18.03 21.79
CA LEU A 66 22.16 -17.06 22.48
C LEU A 66 22.83 -16.53 23.76
N GLN A 67 23.50 -17.39 24.53
CA GLN A 67 24.23 -16.96 25.72
C GLN A 67 25.32 -15.92 25.38
N ARG A 68 26.01 -16.05 24.24
CA ARG A 68 26.97 -15.02 23.77
C ARG A 68 26.33 -13.68 23.44
N LEU A 69 25.06 -13.69 23.08
CA LEU A 69 24.27 -12.48 22.81
C LEU A 69 23.60 -11.93 24.08
N GLY A 70 23.73 -12.61 25.23
CA GLY A 70 23.01 -12.27 26.46
C GLY A 70 21.51 -12.60 26.39
N LEU A 71 21.12 -13.52 25.52
CA LEU A 71 19.74 -13.90 25.24
C LEU A 71 19.49 -15.35 25.70
N GLN A 72 18.22 -15.71 25.85
CA GLN A 72 17.84 -17.02 26.38
C GLN A 72 16.82 -17.72 25.49
N MET A 73 16.87 -19.06 25.57
CA MET A 73 15.90 -19.98 25.00
C MET A 73 15.23 -20.68 26.18
N ALA A 74 13.94 -20.46 26.36
CA ALA A 74 13.09 -21.01 27.40
C ALA A 74 11.78 -21.51 26.78
N TYR A 75 11.91 -22.52 25.90
CA TYR A 75 10.78 -23.08 25.16
C TYR A 75 9.73 -23.66 26.11
N ASP A 76 8.51 -23.13 26.01
CA ASP A 76 7.31 -23.63 26.65
C ASP A 76 6.34 -24.13 25.56
N ASP A 77 6.13 -25.44 25.52
CA ASP A 77 5.29 -26.10 24.51
C ASP A 77 3.81 -25.73 24.62
N GLU A 78 3.31 -25.55 25.84
CA GLU A 78 1.91 -25.21 26.08
C GLU A 78 1.66 -23.76 25.67
N LEU A 79 2.56 -22.86 26.05
CA LEU A 79 2.54 -21.47 25.65
C LEU A 79 2.64 -21.33 24.12
N TYR A 80 3.59 -22.04 23.50
CA TYR A 80 3.76 -22.02 22.04
C TYR A 80 2.48 -22.44 21.32
N LYS A 81 1.86 -23.54 21.74
CA LYS A 81 0.60 -24.03 21.13
C LYS A 81 -0.54 -23.03 21.28
N LYS A 82 -0.72 -22.46 22.48
CA LYS A 82 -1.74 -21.43 22.73
C LYS A 82 -1.50 -20.20 21.86
N LEU A 83 -0.25 -19.75 21.76
CA LEU A 83 0.14 -18.60 20.97
C LEU A 83 -0.10 -18.82 19.48
N HIS A 84 0.28 -19.99 18.95
CA HIS A 84 0.08 -20.30 17.53
C HIS A 84 -1.40 -20.27 17.13
N VAL A 85 -2.30 -20.75 18.00
CA VAL A 85 -3.75 -20.62 17.77
C VAL A 85 -4.17 -19.15 17.70
N ARG A 86 -3.62 -18.28 18.56
CA ARG A 86 -3.92 -16.84 18.51
C ARG A 86 -3.36 -16.16 17.26
N LEU A 87 -2.15 -16.51 16.84
CA LEU A 87 -1.54 -16.00 15.62
C LEU A 87 -2.31 -16.41 14.36
N ALA A 88 -2.82 -17.65 14.31
CA ALA A 88 -3.69 -18.10 13.23
C ALA A 88 -5.01 -17.31 13.19
N ASN A 89 -5.62 -17.04 14.35
CA ASN A 89 -6.81 -16.20 14.43
C ASN A 89 -6.52 -14.75 14.01
N LEU A 90 -5.36 -14.20 14.38
CA LEU A 90 -4.95 -12.86 13.96
C LEU A 90 -4.79 -12.78 12.43
N ASN A 91 -4.17 -13.80 11.83
CA ASN A 91 -4.02 -13.93 10.39
C ASN A 91 -5.40 -13.96 9.69
N ASP A 92 -6.36 -14.73 10.20
CA ASP A 92 -7.73 -14.75 9.67
C ASP A 92 -8.45 -13.39 9.82
N ALA A 93 -8.30 -12.73 10.97
CA ALA A 93 -8.88 -11.40 11.20
C ALA A 93 -8.32 -10.35 10.22
N ILE A 94 -7.01 -10.38 9.95
CA ILE A 94 -6.36 -9.52 8.94
C ILE A 94 -6.84 -9.84 7.53
N THR A 95 -6.99 -11.13 7.21
CA THR A 95 -7.52 -11.58 5.91
C THR A 95 -8.90 -10.99 5.66
N LYS A 96 -9.77 -11.03 6.67
CA LYS A 96 -11.16 -10.51 6.62
C LYS A 96 -11.25 -8.99 6.88
N TYR A 97 -10.13 -8.36 7.23
CA TYR A 97 -10.04 -6.97 7.62
C TYR A 97 -11.01 -6.59 8.77
N ASN A 98 -11.12 -7.47 9.77
CA ASN A 98 -11.93 -7.23 10.97
C ASN A 98 -11.09 -6.54 12.05
N LEU A 99 -11.13 -5.21 12.13
CA LEU A 99 -10.31 -4.45 13.08
C LEU A 99 -10.61 -4.77 14.55
N HIS A 100 -11.86 -5.04 14.89
CA HIS A 100 -12.24 -5.36 16.27
C HIS A 100 -11.59 -6.67 16.72
N ASP A 101 -11.64 -7.70 15.87
CA ASP A 101 -11.00 -8.98 16.16
C ASP A 101 -9.47 -8.83 16.22
N ILE A 102 -8.87 -7.99 15.36
CA ILE A 102 -7.43 -7.70 15.40
C ILE A 102 -7.04 -7.14 16.77
N GLU A 103 -7.76 -6.11 17.26
CA GLU A 103 -7.51 -5.49 18.55
C GLU A 103 -7.69 -6.49 19.71
N GLU A 104 -8.79 -7.25 19.71
CA GLU A 104 -9.08 -8.22 20.76
C GLU A 104 -8.04 -9.35 20.80
N ILE A 105 -7.66 -9.90 19.63
CA ILE A 105 -6.69 -10.98 19.54
C ILE A 105 -5.29 -10.50 19.93
N TYR A 106 -4.91 -9.27 19.55
CA TYR A 106 -3.65 -8.66 19.96
C TYR A 106 -3.56 -8.56 21.49
N GLY A 107 -4.60 -8.04 22.16
CA GLY A 107 -4.64 -7.98 23.63
C GLY A 107 -4.50 -9.35 24.29
N LYS A 108 -5.06 -10.40 23.68
CA LYS A 108 -4.88 -11.80 24.15
C LYS A 108 -3.45 -12.31 23.96
N ILE A 109 -2.77 -11.92 22.88
CA ILE A 109 -1.36 -12.29 22.63
C ILE A 109 -0.44 -11.59 23.63
N GLU A 110 -0.61 -10.28 23.84
CA GLU A 110 0.16 -9.49 24.82
C GLU A 110 0.05 -10.09 26.22
N ASN A 111 -1.17 -10.36 26.68
CA ASN A 111 -1.42 -10.97 27.99
C ASN A 111 -0.83 -12.37 28.13
N LEU A 112 -0.78 -13.13 27.04
CA LEU A 112 -0.27 -14.50 27.03
C LEU A 112 1.27 -14.52 27.13
N ILE A 113 1.96 -13.59 26.47
CA ILE A 113 3.42 -13.50 26.48
C ILE A 113 3.94 -12.79 27.75
N GLY A 114 3.29 -11.69 28.13
CA GLY A 114 3.69 -10.85 29.27
C GLY A 114 4.90 -9.93 28.98
N ASP A 115 5.19 -9.04 29.91
CA ASP A 115 6.12 -7.91 29.65
C ASP A 115 7.60 -8.28 29.58
N CYS A 116 8.00 -9.35 30.28
CA CYS A 116 9.40 -9.69 30.51
C CYS A 116 9.70 -11.16 30.19
N HIS A 117 9.07 -11.72 29.14
CA HIS A 117 9.31 -13.12 28.79
C HIS A 117 10.80 -13.34 28.46
N PRO A 118 11.51 -14.29 29.10
CA PRO A 118 12.96 -14.44 28.95
C PRO A 118 13.38 -15.00 27.58
N ASP A 119 12.48 -15.73 26.92
CA ASP A 119 12.72 -16.33 25.61
C ASP A 119 12.66 -15.31 24.46
N ILE A 120 13.71 -15.31 23.64
CA ILE A 120 13.86 -14.41 22.49
C ILE A 120 12.72 -14.53 21.45
N TYR A 121 12.19 -15.74 21.21
CA TYR A 121 11.13 -15.96 20.22
C TYR A 121 9.86 -15.23 20.66
N PHE A 122 9.45 -15.39 21.91
CA PHE A 122 8.24 -14.76 22.42
C PHE A 122 8.37 -13.23 22.50
N GLN A 123 9.56 -12.71 22.85
CA GLN A 123 9.83 -11.26 22.78
C GLN A 123 9.63 -10.71 21.36
N TYR A 124 10.16 -11.41 20.34
CA TYR A 124 10.03 -10.98 18.96
C TYR A 124 8.61 -11.17 18.42
N ILE A 125 7.88 -12.23 18.79
CA ILE A 125 6.46 -12.34 18.42
C ILE A 125 5.68 -11.15 18.95
N ARG A 126 5.88 -10.80 20.22
CA ARG A 126 5.25 -9.63 20.84
C ARG A 126 5.51 -8.37 20.01
N TRP A 127 6.78 -8.05 19.78
CA TRP A 127 7.20 -6.89 18.97
C TRP A 127 6.61 -6.90 17.55
N ILE A 128 6.66 -8.04 16.84
CA ILE A 128 6.06 -8.18 15.50
C ILE A 128 4.56 -7.91 15.56
N THR A 129 3.84 -8.46 16.54
CA THR A 129 2.41 -8.25 16.68
C THR A 129 2.06 -6.81 17.02
N THR A 130 2.89 -6.11 17.81
CA THR A 130 2.73 -4.67 18.05
C THR A 130 2.85 -3.87 16.75
N LEU A 131 3.86 -4.16 15.92
CA LEU A 131 4.03 -3.50 14.63
C LEU A 131 2.84 -3.73 13.68
N LEU A 132 2.36 -4.97 13.61
CA LEU A 132 1.18 -5.31 12.80
C LEU A 132 -0.05 -4.55 13.28
N THR A 133 -0.30 -4.53 14.59
CA THR A 133 -1.44 -3.83 15.19
C THR A 133 -1.38 -2.33 14.94
N ASN A 134 -0.22 -1.70 15.14
CA ASN A 134 -0.02 -0.28 14.86
C ASN A 134 -0.31 0.05 13.38
N TYR A 135 0.09 -0.82 12.46
CA TYR A 135 -0.22 -0.65 11.05
C TYR A 135 -1.73 -0.79 10.77
N TYR A 136 -2.38 -1.88 11.17
CA TYR A 136 -3.77 -2.11 10.78
C TYR A 136 -4.77 -1.22 11.52
N LEU A 137 -4.53 -0.91 12.80
CA LEU A 137 -5.44 -0.08 13.61
C LEU A 137 -5.17 1.41 13.50
N HIS A 138 -3.91 1.81 13.31
CA HIS A 138 -3.50 3.22 13.38
C HIS A 138 -2.84 3.74 12.10
N ASN A 139 -2.67 2.90 11.07
CA ASN A 139 -1.97 3.25 9.83
C ASN A 139 -0.54 3.77 10.10
N GLN A 140 0.10 3.27 11.16
CA GLN A 140 1.46 3.62 11.53
C GLN A 140 2.42 2.57 11.01
N PHE A 141 3.30 2.98 10.10
CA PHE A 141 4.34 2.11 9.56
C PHE A 141 5.52 1.98 10.53
N PRO A 142 6.22 0.83 10.56
CA PRO A 142 7.46 0.70 11.31
C PRO A 142 8.53 1.66 10.78
N SER A 143 9.51 1.98 11.63
CA SER A 143 10.70 2.70 11.20
C SER A 143 11.53 1.89 10.19
N LEU A 144 12.45 2.55 9.48
CA LEU A 144 13.35 1.86 8.54
C LEU A 144 14.19 0.78 9.23
N GLU A 145 14.62 1.03 10.47
CA GLU A 145 15.41 0.10 11.28
C GLU A 145 14.60 -1.15 11.63
N GLU A 146 13.36 -0.97 12.07
CA GLU A 146 12.43 -2.06 12.36
C GLU A 146 12.11 -2.88 11.10
N MET A 147 11.94 -2.22 9.95
CA MET A 147 11.72 -2.91 8.68
C MET A 147 12.93 -3.73 8.23
N GLN A 148 14.15 -3.24 8.44
CA GLN A 148 15.36 -3.99 8.15
C GLN A 148 15.44 -5.26 9.01
N VAL A 149 15.02 -5.20 10.27
CA VAL A 149 14.92 -6.37 11.15
C VAL A 149 13.88 -7.35 10.61
N LEU A 150 12.66 -6.89 10.29
CA LEU A 150 11.61 -7.74 9.72
C LEU A 150 12.08 -8.47 8.45
N LEU A 151 12.74 -7.76 7.52
CA LEU A 151 13.30 -8.37 6.31
C LEU A 151 14.28 -9.52 6.59
N GLN A 152 15.12 -9.39 7.62
CA GLN A 152 16.13 -10.39 7.95
C GLN A 152 15.52 -11.66 8.54
N ILE A 153 14.53 -11.48 9.42
CA ILE A 153 13.95 -12.57 10.21
C ILE A 153 12.76 -13.23 9.54
N CYS A 154 12.06 -12.55 8.63
CA CYS A 154 10.76 -12.95 8.08
C CYS A 154 10.70 -14.42 7.65
N MET A 155 11.68 -14.88 6.87
CA MET A 155 11.70 -16.24 6.33
C MET A 155 12.00 -17.34 7.37
N GLY A 156 12.42 -16.99 8.58
CA GLY A 156 12.65 -17.93 9.68
C GLY A 156 11.40 -18.23 10.52
N PHE A 157 10.36 -17.40 10.45
CA PHE A 157 9.17 -17.55 11.30
C PHE A 157 8.14 -18.53 10.72
N PRO A 158 7.25 -19.08 11.58
CA PRO A 158 6.11 -19.89 11.14
C PRO A 158 5.26 -19.17 10.10
N ARG A 159 4.61 -19.95 9.23
CA ARG A 159 3.85 -19.44 8.08
C ARG A 159 2.91 -18.29 8.43
N ASP A 160 2.07 -18.43 9.46
CA ASP A 160 1.05 -17.43 9.77
C ASP A 160 1.66 -16.07 10.10
N VAL A 161 2.78 -16.05 10.83
CA VAL A 161 3.52 -14.84 11.20
C VAL A 161 4.29 -14.30 10.00
N ARG A 162 4.95 -15.18 9.26
CA ARG A 162 5.67 -14.84 8.04
C ARG A 162 4.77 -14.14 7.03
N ASP A 163 3.58 -14.69 6.80
CA ASP A 163 2.64 -14.16 5.83
C ASP A 163 2.14 -12.76 6.23
N MET A 164 1.89 -12.52 7.52
CA MET A 164 1.56 -11.18 8.05
C MET A 164 2.73 -10.19 7.91
N MET A 165 3.96 -10.61 8.23
CA MET A 165 5.15 -9.78 8.03
C MET A 165 5.38 -9.44 6.55
N MET A 166 5.17 -10.40 5.64
CA MET A 166 5.27 -10.18 4.20
C MET A 166 4.30 -9.11 3.70
N ASP A 167 3.07 -9.06 4.23
CA ASP A 167 2.09 -8.00 3.90
C ASP A 167 2.60 -6.64 4.37
N LEU A 168 3.03 -6.53 5.63
CA LEU A 168 3.57 -5.28 6.17
C LEU A 168 4.81 -4.78 5.41
N ILE A 169 5.76 -5.69 5.11
CA ILE A 169 6.95 -5.42 4.29
C ILE A 169 6.54 -4.86 2.92
N PHE A 170 5.58 -5.51 2.26
CA PHE A 170 5.10 -5.08 0.95
C PHE A 170 4.56 -3.65 1.00
N LYS A 171 3.65 -3.38 1.95
CA LYS A 171 3.00 -2.09 2.10
C LYS A 171 3.98 -0.99 2.47
N TYR A 172 4.98 -1.29 3.30
CA TYR A 172 6.04 -0.34 3.67
C TYR A 172 6.83 0.09 2.44
N TYR A 173 7.40 -0.88 1.71
CA TYR A 173 8.28 -0.57 0.58
C TYR A 173 7.50 0.12 -0.54
N ARG A 174 6.28 -0.33 -0.85
CA ARG A 174 5.45 0.32 -1.87
C ARG A 174 5.22 1.81 -1.59
N LEU A 175 5.12 2.22 -0.32
CA LEU A 175 4.90 3.62 0.07
C LEU A 175 6.19 4.44 0.17
N HIS A 176 7.30 3.84 0.60
CA HIS A 176 8.51 4.57 0.98
C HIS A 176 9.67 4.47 -0.03
N THR A 177 9.54 3.67 -1.09
CA THR A 177 10.53 3.64 -2.17
C THR A 177 10.16 4.60 -3.28
N THR A 178 11.12 5.43 -3.69
CA THR A 178 10.98 6.32 -4.85
C THR A 178 11.37 5.65 -6.17
N SER A 179 12.06 4.50 -6.11
CA SER A 179 12.52 3.73 -7.28
C SER A 179 11.73 2.44 -7.43
N ASN A 180 11.08 2.28 -8.59
CA ASN A 180 10.41 1.03 -8.96
C ASN A 180 11.39 -0.16 -8.97
N GLN A 181 12.64 0.06 -9.35
CA GLN A 181 13.66 -0.99 -9.34
C GLN A 181 13.96 -1.47 -7.92
N ASP A 182 14.13 -0.55 -6.98
CA ASP A 182 14.39 -0.88 -5.58
C ASP A 182 13.19 -1.60 -4.97
N TYR A 183 11.99 -1.07 -5.18
CA TYR A 183 10.73 -1.71 -4.79
C TYR A 183 10.67 -3.17 -5.26
N PHE A 184 10.81 -3.42 -6.56
CA PHE A 184 10.71 -4.77 -7.10
C PHE A 184 11.85 -5.69 -6.65
N SER A 185 13.03 -5.15 -6.32
CA SER A 185 14.13 -5.93 -5.75
C SER A 185 13.79 -6.49 -4.36
N TYR A 186 13.05 -5.75 -3.55
CA TYR A 186 12.59 -6.21 -2.23
C TYR A 186 11.46 -7.24 -2.37
N ILE A 187 10.48 -6.97 -3.22
CA ILE A 187 9.32 -7.87 -3.40
C ILE A 187 9.75 -9.24 -3.93
N LYS A 188 10.74 -9.30 -4.84
CA LYS A 188 11.27 -10.56 -5.39
C LYS A 188 11.91 -11.50 -4.35
N LYS A 189 12.21 -11.02 -3.14
CA LYS A 189 12.79 -11.84 -2.05
C LYS A 189 11.77 -12.77 -1.40
N PHE A 190 10.47 -12.56 -1.64
CA PHE A 190 9.40 -13.28 -0.96
C PHE A 190 8.50 -14.03 -1.93
N PRO A 191 7.96 -15.20 -1.52
CA PRO A 191 7.16 -16.05 -2.39
C PRO A 191 5.68 -15.65 -2.41
N TYR A 192 5.38 -14.39 -2.75
CA TYR A 192 4.00 -13.82 -2.71
C TYR A 192 3.01 -14.63 -3.56
N GLU A 193 3.41 -15.06 -4.76
CA GLU A 193 2.58 -15.84 -5.69
C GLU A 193 2.04 -17.14 -5.08
N SER A 194 2.91 -17.88 -4.37
CA SER A 194 2.56 -19.16 -3.75
C SER A 194 1.89 -19.05 -2.37
N SER A 195 1.70 -17.83 -1.87
CA SER A 195 1.08 -17.58 -0.57
C SER A 195 -0.39 -17.98 -0.58
N THR A 196 -0.87 -18.70 0.45
CA THR A 196 -2.32 -18.93 0.64
C THR A 196 -2.98 -17.78 1.40
N PHE A 197 -2.19 -16.90 2.02
CA PHE A 197 -2.69 -15.70 2.68
C PHE A 197 -3.17 -14.69 1.64
N LEU A 198 -4.47 -14.40 1.64
CA LEU A 198 -5.12 -13.57 0.62
C LEU A 198 -4.49 -12.17 0.47
N PRO A 199 -4.14 -11.44 1.54
CA PRO A 199 -3.44 -10.15 1.41
C PRO A 199 -2.15 -10.24 0.60
N ASN A 200 -1.36 -11.31 0.76
CA ASN A 200 -0.14 -11.50 -0.02
C ASN A 200 -0.41 -11.82 -1.50
N ARG A 201 -1.51 -12.50 -1.82
CA ARG A 201 -1.94 -12.71 -3.21
C ARG A 201 -2.40 -11.40 -3.84
N ILE A 202 -3.11 -10.56 -3.09
CA ILE A 202 -3.50 -9.19 -3.53
C ILE A 202 -2.26 -8.33 -3.74
N ASN A 203 -1.28 -8.40 -2.84
CA ASN A 203 0.00 -7.73 -3.01
C ASN A 203 0.75 -8.21 -4.26
N TYR A 204 0.72 -9.52 -4.54
CA TYR A 204 1.33 -10.06 -5.75
C TYR A 204 0.71 -9.44 -7.01
N ILE A 205 -0.62 -9.52 -7.16
CA ILE A 205 -1.29 -8.94 -8.34
C ILE A 205 -1.10 -7.42 -8.41
N GLN A 206 -1.04 -6.72 -7.27
CA GLN A 206 -0.72 -5.30 -7.23
C GLN A 206 0.70 -5.02 -7.76
N SER A 207 1.67 -5.88 -7.46
CA SER A 207 3.03 -5.73 -8.02
C SER A 207 3.12 -6.05 -9.51
N ILE A 208 2.22 -6.88 -10.04
CA ILE A 208 2.10 -7.15 -11.48
C ILE A 208 1.46 -5.95 -12.17
N HIS A 209 0.39 -5.39 -11.58
CA HIS A 209 -0.23 -4.15 -12.02
C HIS A 209 0.76 -2.98 -12.03
N ASP A 210 1.54 -2.79 -10.96
CA ASP A 210 2.54 -1.71 -10.86
C ASP A 210 3.70 -1.87 -11.89
N ARG A 211 3.78 -3.00 -12.62
CA ARG A 211 4.71 -3.23 -13.75
C ARG A 211 4.06 -3.07 -15.12
N ASP A 212 2.79 -2.68 -15.16
CA ASP A 212 1.96 -2.58 -16.36
C ASP A 212 1.81 -3.93 -17.12
N ASP A 213 2.02 -5.07 -16.46
CA ASP A 213 1.75 -6.40 -17.02
C ASP A 213 0.26 -6.74 -16.85
N PHE A 214 -0.58 -6.03 -17.60
CA PHE A 214 -2.02 -6.09 -17.45
C PHE A 214 -2.63 -7.43 -17.89
N ASP A 215 -1.97 -8.16 -18.79
CA ASP A 215 -2.39 -9.50 -19.21
C ASP A 215 -2.26 -10.50 -18.06
N GLN A 216 -1.09 -10.56 -17.42
CA GLN A 216 -0.89 -11.42 -16.25
C GLN A 216 -1.77 -10.99 -15.07
N PHE A 217 -1.88 -9.67 -14.83
CA PHE A 217 -2.76 -9.14 -13.80
C PHE A 217 -4.22 -9.57 -14.01
N THR A 218 -4.72 -9.50 -15.25
CA THR A 218 -6.11 -9.87 -15.57
C THR A 218 -6.36 -11.35 -15.31
N ALA A 219 -5.45 -12.23 -15.73
CA ALA A 219 -5.57 -13.66 -15.47
C ALA A 219 -5.62 -13.95 -13.96
N LEU A 220 -4.65 -13.43 -13.19
CA LEU A 220 -4.57 -13.67 -11.75
C LEU A 220 -5.74 -13.06 -10.97
N SER A 221 -6.23 -11.89 -11.38
CA SER A 221 -7.38 -11.25 -10.74
C SER A 221 -8.66 -12.05 -10.95
N ASN A 222 -8.88 -12.58 -12.15
CA ASN A 222 -10.04 -13.42 -12.46
C ASN A 222 -10.03 -14.76 -11.70
N GLU A 223 -8.85 -15.27 -11.33
CA GLU A 223 -8.74 -16.42 -10.40
C GLU A 223 -9.02 -16.05 -8.94
N LEU A 224 -8.63 -14.84 -8.52
CA LEU A 224 -8.75 -14.39 -7.13
C LEU A 224 -10.17 -13.96 -6.76
N ILE A 225 -10.90 -13.31 -7.68
CA ILE A 225 -12.24 -12.75 -7.43
C ILE A 225 -13.23 -13.82 -6.91
N PRO A 226 -13.39 -15.00 -7.56
CA PRO A 226 -14.32 -16.03 -7.08
C PRO A 226 -14.01 -16.50 -5.65
N ILE A 227 -12.72 -16.52 -5.27
CA ILE A 227 -12.28 -16.90 -3.92
C ILE A 227 -12.71 -15.83 -2.90
N LEU A 228 -12.53 -14.55 -3.23
CA LEU A 228 -12.96 -13.45 -2.37
C LEU A 228 -14.50 -13.36 -2.27
N GLU A 229 -15.22 -13.61 -3.35
CA GLU A 229 -16.70 -13.65 -3.37
C GLU A 229 -17.24 -14.79 -2.50
N SER A 230 -16.72 -16.01 -2.68
CA SER A 230 -17.15 -17.18 -1.90
C SER A 230 -16.89 -17.03 -0.40
N THR A 231 -15.87 -16.26 -0.02
CA THR A 231 -15.53 -15.95 1.38
C THR A 231 -16.20 -14.67 1.90
N ARG A 232 -17.05 -14.01 1.08
CA ARG A 232 -17.73 -12.74 1.39
C ARG A 232 -16.76 -11.66 1.86
N ASN A 233 -15.58 -11.61 1.24
CA ASN A 233 -14.52 -10.67 1.56
C ASN A 233 -14.66 -9.37 0.74
N TYR A 234 -15.83 -8.75 0.85
CA TYR A 234 -16.22 -7.58 0.06
C TYR A 234 -15.26 -6.40 0.21
N PHE A 235 -14.63 -6.25 1.38
CA PHE A 235 -13.66 -5.20 1.61
C PHE A 235 -12.42 -5.34 0.71
N ARG A 236 -11.89 -6.57 0.59
CA ARG A 236 -10.72 -6.88 -0.25
C ARG A 236 -11.08 -6.97 -1.73
N LEU A 237 -12.32 -7.28 -2.08
CA LEU A 237 -12.80 -7.20 -3.46
C LEU A 237 -12.69 -5.78 -4.01
N ILE A 238 -12.93 -4.74 -3.20
CA ILE A 238 -12.73 -3.34 -3.63
C ILE A 238 -11.27 -3.12 -4.06
N ASP A 239 -10.29 -3.63 -3.30
CA ASP A 239 -8.86 -3.49 -3.66
C ASP A 239 -8.55 -4.08 -5.05
N VAL A 240 -9.18 -5.21 -5.39
CA VAL A 240 -8.98 -5.88 -6.69
C VAL A 240 -9.71 -5.14 -7.80
N TYR A 241 -10.95 -4.70 -7.55
CA TYR A 241 -11.73 -3.96 -8.54
C TYR A 241 -11.12 -2.60 -8.88
N ASP A 242 -10.59 -1.86 -7.90
CA ASP A 242 -9.88 -0.59 -8.14
C ASP A 242 -8.70 -0.79 -9.12
N LEU A 243 -7.93 -1.86 -8.94
CA LEU A 243 -6.83 -2.22 -9.83
C LEU A 243 -7.35 -2.66 -11.20
N GLN A 244 -8.44 -3.42 -11.26
CA GLN A 244 -9.04 -3.85 -12.54
C GLN A 244 -9.57 -2.68 -13.36
N ILE A 245 -10.22 -1.71 -12.74
CA ILE A 245 -10.72 -0.49 -13.41
C ILE A 245 -9.55 0.25 -14.05
N THR A 246 -8.44 0.40 -13.32
CA THR A 246 -7.24 1.09 -13.81
C THR A 246 -6.58 0.32 -14.96
N ALA A 247 -6.37 -1.00 -14.80
CA ALA A 247 -5.82 -1.85 -15.85
C ALA A 247 -6.67 -1.81 -17.14
N MET A 248 -7.99 -1.94 -17.01
CA MET A 248 -8.90 -1.89 -18.15
C MET A 248 -8.94 -0.53 -18.83
N TYR A 249 -8.73 0.56 -18.10
CA TYR A 249 -8.60 1.87 -18.74
C TYR A 249 -7.39 1.93 -19.71
N TYR A 250 -6.33 1.16 -19.46
CA TYR A 250 -5.19 1.07 -20.36
C TYR A 250 -5.34 0.01 -21.45
N THR A 251 -6.04 -1.11 -21.18
CA THR A 251 -6.14 -2.24 -22.11
C THR A 251 -7.45 -2.33 -22.90
N ASP A 252 -8.59 -1.99 -22.29
CA ASP A 252 -9.92 -2.13 -22.87
C ASP A 252 -10.92 -1.11 -22.28
N ARG A 253 -10.81 0.14 -22.76
CA ARG A 253 -11.64 1.26 -22.30
C ARG A 253 -13.15 1.05 -22.50
N ILE A 254 -13.54 0.21 -23.44
CA ILE A 254 -14.97 0.00 -23.79
C ILE A 254 -15.68 -0.73 -22.66
N HIS A 255 -15.00 -1.65 -21.98
CA HIS A 255 -15.60 -2.51 -20.96
C HIS A 255 -15.27 -2.08 -19.51
N VAL A 256 -14.66 -0.90 -19.31
CA VAL A 256 -14.36 -0.38 -17.95
C VAL A 256 -15.62 -0.21 -17.11
N GLU A 257 -16.73 0.23 -17.72
CA GLU A 257 -18.01 0.45 -17.03
C GLU A 257 -18.61 -0.86 -16.46
N ASP A 258 -18.33 -2.01 -17.09
CA ASP A 258 -18.77 -3.32 -16.58
C ASP A 258 -18.09 -3.65 -15.24
N VAL A 259 -16.80 -3.30 -15.10
CA VAL A 259 -16.06 -3.52 -13.86
C VAL A 259 -16.45 -2.50 -12.79
N ILE A 260 -16.68 -1.24 -13.17
CA ILE A 260 -17.25 -0.23 -12.25
C ILE A 260 -18.59 -0.74 -11.69
N THR A 261 -19.44 -1.32 -12.53
CA THR A 261 -20.74 -1.87 -12.09
C THR A 261 -20.56 -3.04 -11.11
N LYS A 262 -19.60 -3.95 -11.37
CA LYS A 262 -19.27 -5.03 -10.41
C LYS A 262 -18.76 -4.48 -9.08
N ALA A 263 -17.91 -3.46 -9.12
CA ALA A 263 -17.38 -2.80 -7.94
C ALA A 263 -18.49 -2.11 -7.12
N ASP A 264 -19.41 -1.40 -7.77
CA ASP A 264 -20.58 -0.78 -7.14
C ASP A 264 -21.48 -1.83 -6.46
N ASN A 265 -21.79 -2.94 -7.14
CA ASN A 265 -22.56 -4.04 -6.56
C ASN A 265 -21.87 -4.65 -5.33
N ASN A 266 -20.54 -4.75 -5.35
CA ASN A 266 -19.76 -5.20 -4.20
C ASN A 266 -19.81 -4.20 -3.04
N VAL A 267 -19.81 -2.89 -3.31
CA VAL A 267 -20.01 -1.85 -2.28
C VAL A 267 -21.41 -1.97 -1.66
N THR A 268 -22.46 -2.21 -2.45
CA THR A 268 -23.80 -2.49 -1.92
C THR A 268 -23.81 -3.70 -1.00
N SER A 269 -23.20 -4.82 -1.44
CA SER A 269 -23.08 -6.05 -0.64
C SER A 269 -22.31 -5.83 0.67
N LEU A 270 -21.30 -4.95 0.64
CA LEU A 270 -20.54 -4.54 1.81
C LEU A 270 -21.40 -3.73 2.78
N PHE A 271 -22.23 -2.81 2.29
CA PHE A 271 -23.13 -2.03 3.14
C PHE A 271 -24.16 -2.92 3.83
N GLU A 272 -24.73 -3.88 3.11
CA GLU A 272 -25.67 -4.86 3.66
C GLU A 272 -25.02 -5.71 4.77
N LYS A 273 -23.79 -6.19 4.54
CA LYS A 273 -23.03 -6.97 5.54
C LYS A 273 -22.86 -6.21 6.86
N TYR A 274 -22.61 -4.91 6.78
CA TYR A 274 -22.45 -4.04 7.95
C TYR A 274 -23.75 -3.35 8.39
N LYS A 275 -24.90 -3.71 7.81
CA LYS A 275 -26.23 -3.16 8.11
C LYS A 275 -26.32 -1.64 7.94
N TYR A 276 -25.54 -1.08 7.01
CA TYR A 276 -25.69 0.30 6.58
C TYR A 276 -26.84 0.43 5.60
N LYS A 277 -27.49 1.61 5.59
CA LYS A 277 -28.49 1.93 4.57
C LYS A 277 -27.77 2.22 3.25
N ALA A 278 -28.36 1.81 2.12
CA ALA A 278 -27.78 2.00 0.80
C ALA A 278 -27.50 3.47 0.45
N ASP A 279 -28.29 4.40 1.00
CA ASP A 279 -28.18 5.85 0.80
C ASP A 279 -27.40 6.55 1.93
N MET A 280 -26.73 5.80 2.81
CA MET A 280 -26.01 6.38 3.92
C MET A 280 -24.84 7.26 3.42
N PRO A 281 -24.78 8.54 3.80
CA PRO A 281 -23.64 9.39 3.45
C PRO A 281 -22.33 8.81 3.99
N ILE A 282 -21.28 8.79 3.16
CA ILE A 282 -19.95 8.24 3.52
C ILE A 282 -19.41 8.81 4.84
N LYS A 283 -19.73 10.06 5.18
CA LYS A 283 -19.33 10.68 6.46
C LYS A 283 -19.89 9.98 7.71
N LYS A 284 -20.97 9.21 7.61
CA LYS A 284 -21.60 8.43 8.69
C LYS A 284 -21.07 7.00 8.79
N ILE A 285 -20.26 6.57 7.83
CA ILE A 285 -19.63 5.25 7.82
C ILE A 285 -18.44 5.26 8.77
N GLU A 286 -18.28 4.20 9.55
CA GLU A 286 -17.21 4.09 10.53
C GLU A 286 -15.87 3.79 9.85
N TRP A 287 -14.79 4.16 10.54
CA TRP A 287 -13.45 3.71 10.16
C TRP A 287 -13.34 2.19 10.41
N PRO A 288 -12.71 1.41 9.50
CA PRO A 288 -11.91 1.81 8.33
C PRO A 288 -12.67 1.81 7.00
N LEU A 289 -13.94 1.40 7.02
CA LEU A 289 -14.76 1.25 5.83
C LEU A 289 -14.93 2.58 5.07
N LYS A 290 -15.09 3.68 5.80
CA LYS A 290 -15.12 5.04 5.22
C LYS A 290 -13.94 5.33 4.31
N ARG A 291 -12.71 4.98 4.71
CA ARG A 291 -11.51 5.24 3.91
C ARG A 291 -11.52 4.45 2.62
N LYS A 292 -11.87 3.16 2.67
CA LYS A 292 -11.89 2.28 1.51
C LYS A 292 -12.88 2.76 0.45
N ILE A 293 -14.11 3.06 0.87
CA ILE A 293 -15.15 3.58 -0.03
C ILE A 293 -14.75 4.95 -0.59
N SER A 294 -14.17 5.82 0.24
CA SER A 294 -13.69 7.13 -0.24
C SER A 294 -12.62 7.00 -1.31
N GLN A 295 -11.66 6.08 -1.14
CA GLN A 295 -10.61 5.82 -2.13
C GLN A 295 -11.22 5.33 -3.46
N TYR A 296 -12.09 4.32 -3.40
CA TYR A 296 -12.82 3.83 -4.57
C TYR A 296 -13.61 4.94 -5.27
N THR A 297 -14.37 5.73 -4.53
CA THR A 297 -15.20 6.83 -5.07
C THR A 297 -14.34 7.85 -5.81
N TYR A 298 -13.18 8.21 -5.24
CA TYR A 298 -12.22 9.09 -5.91
C TYR A 298 -11.67 8.47 -7.20
N HIS A 299 -11.17 7.23 -7.15
CA HIS A 299 -10.63 6.54 -8.33
C HIS A 299 -11.67 6.37 -9.45
N LYS A 300 -12.90 6.00 -9.09
CA LYS A 300 -14.04 5.95 -10.02
C LYS A 300 -14.26 7.30 -10.70
N GLY A 301 -14.28 8.39 -9.93
CA GLY A 301 -14.40 9.76 -10.46
C GLY A 301 -13.28 10.13 -11.42
N CYS A 302 -12.03 9.81 -11.09
CA CYS A 302 -10.87 10.01 -11.98
C CYS A 302 -11.02 9.25 -13.30
N ILE A 303 -11.40 7.98 -13.25
CA ILE A 303 -11.53 7.14 -14.44
C ILE A 303 -12.67 7.62 -15.34
N LEU A 304 -13.82 7.97 -14.76
CA LEU A 304 -14.94 8.56 -15.51
C LEU A 304 -14.52 9.88 -16.20
N PHE A 305 -13.73 10.72 -15.53
CA PHE A 305 -13.14 11.91 -16.13
C PHE A 305 -12.22 11.58 -17.32
N LEU A 306 -11.33 10.59 -17.17
CA LEU A 306 -10.40 10.16 -18.22
C LEU A 306 -11.13 9.55 -19.42
N LEU A 307 -12.25 8.85 -19.18
CA LEU A 307 -13.16 8.32 -20.19
C LEU A 307 -14.06 9.39 -20.83
N LYS A 308 -13.96 10.65 -20.40
CA LYS A 308 -14.79 11.79 -20.86
C LYS A 308 -16.28 11.67 -20.50
N ASN A 309 -16.63 10.85 -19.51
CA ASN A 309 -17.97 10.79 -18.95
C ASN A 309 -18.13 11.90 -17.89
N TYR A 310 -18.05 13.15 -18.36
CA TYR A 310 -17.90 14.33 -17.50
C TYR A 310 -19.10 14.56 -16.57
N GLU A 311 -20.32 14.25 -17.01
CA GLU A 311 -21.52 14.40 -16.18
C GLU A 311 -21.50 13.45 -14.97
N GLN A 312 -21.19 12.18 -15.19
CA GLN A 312 -21.06 11.22 -14.09
C GLN A 312 -19.83 11.52 -13.22
N ALA A 313 -18.71 11.92 -13.82
CA ALA A 313 -17.53 12.34 -13.07
C ALA A 313 -17.85 13.51 -12.12
N ILE A 314 -18.63 14.51 -12.57
CA ILE A 314 -19.09 15.62 -11.72
C ILE A 314 -19.90 15.10 -10.53
N HIS A 315 -20.84 14.18 -10.77
CA HIS A 315 -21.67 13.61 -9.71
C HIS A 315 -20.82 12.91 -8.64
N ILE A 316 -19.94 11.99 -9.07
CA ILE A 316 -19.12 11.17 -8.18
C ILE A 316 -18.07 12.01 -7.43
N LEU A 317 -17.36 12.91 -8.11
CA LEU A 317 -16.33 13.75 -7.47
C LEU A 317 -16.94 14.79 -6.52
N SER A 318 -18.12 15.32 -6.84
CA SER A 318 -18.86 16.18 -5.91
C SER A 318 -19.28 15.43 -4.65
N GLU A 319 -19.79 14.19 -4.79
CA GLU A 319 -20.14 13.35 -3.65
C GLU A 319 -18.91 13.04 -2.79
N TYR A 320 -17.77 12.74 -3.41
CA TYR A 320 -16.50 12.55 -2.70
C TYR A 320 -16.15 13.77 -1.86
N LEU A 321 -16.14 14.98 -2.45
CA LEU A 321 -15.79 16.23 -1.76
C LEU A 321 -16.72 16.57 -0.57
N LEU A 322 -18.01 16.23 -0.68
CA LEU A 322 -18.98 16.45 0.40
C LEU A 322 -18.72 15.57 1.64
N ASN A 323 -18.02 14.45 1.46
CA ASN A 323 -17.84 13.44 2.49
C ASN A 323 -16.38 13.25 2.94
N ASN A 324 -15.43 13.67 2.11
CA ASN A 324 -13.99 13.51 2.28
C ASN A 324 -13.26 14.69 1.61
N GLN A 325 -12.13 15.10 2.18
CA GLN A 325 -11.36 16.25 1.69
C GLN A 325 -9.87 15.91 1.46
N MET A 326 -9.48 14.64 1.53
CA MET A 326 -8.08 14.22 1.40
C MET A 326 -7.49 14.56 0.02
N MET A 327 -8.26 14.37 -1.06
CA MET A 327 -7.87 14.72 -2.43
C MET A 327 -8.67 15.93 -2.96
N GLU A 328 -8.86 16.96 -2.11
CA GLU A 328 -9.70 18.11 -2.44
C GLU A 328 -9.24 18.82 -3.71
N VAL A 329 -7.94 19.18 -3.77
CA VAL A 329 -7.38 19.97 -4.88
C VAL A 329 -7.47 19.20 -6.20
N HIS A 330 -7.08 17.92 -6.21
CA HIS A 330 -7.20 17.04 -7.38
C HIS A 330 -8.63 16.94 -7.89
N SER A 331 -9.58 16.73 -6.98
CA SER A 331 -11.00 16.63 -7.30
C SER A 331 -11.54 17.93 -7.87
N LYS A 332 -11.16 19.08 -7.31
CA LYS A 332 -11.56 20.41 -7.81
C LYS A 332 -10.98 20.71 -9.19
N VAL A 333 -9.72 20.36 -9.46
CA VAL A 333 -9.11 20.50 -10.79
C VAL A 333 -9.89 19.70 -11.84
N MET A 334 -10.22 18.44 -11.55
CA MET A 334 -11.03 17.61 -12.44
C MET A 334 -12.45 18.15 -12.61
N LEU A 335 -13.12 18.57 -11.52
CA LEU A 335 -14.46 19.15 -11.57
C LEU A 335 -14.50 20.40 -12.44
N ILE A 336 -13.60 21.37 -12.21
CA ILE A 336 -13.50 22.58 -13.03
C ILE A 336 -13.33 22.22 -14.51
N SER A 337 -12.44 21.25 -14.81
CA SER A 337 -12.24 20.77 -16.18
C SER A 337 -13.50 20.12 -16.77
N CYS A 338 -14.24 19.29 -16.02
CA CYS A 338 -15.53 18.74 -16.46
C CYS A 338 -16.53 19.83 -16.82
N TYR A 339 -16.75 20.80 -15.92
CA TYR A 339 -17.66 21.92 -16.17
C TYR A 339 -17.25 22.71 -17.43
N HIS A 340 -15.95 22.92 -17.60
CA HIS A 340 -15.42 23.63 -18.76
C HIS A 340 -15.59 22.85 -20.07
N HIS A 341 -15.38 21.52 -20.05
CA HIS A 341 -15.65 20.64 -21.19
C HIS A 341 -17.13 20.59 -21.58
N LEU A 342 -18.03 20.69 -20.59
CA LEU A 342 -19.48 20.71 -20.81
C LEU A 342 -20.02 22.11 -21.12
N HIS A 343 -19.16 23.14 -21.20
CA HIS A 343 -19.54 24.54 -21.37
C HIS A 343 -20.55 25.04 -20.31
N GLN A 344 -20.46 24.51 -19.10
CA GLN A 344 -21.31 24.86 -17.97
C GLN A 344 -20.62 25.88 -17.07
N LYS A 345 -21.42 26.67 -16.35
CA LYS A 345 -20.89 27.62 -15.36
C LYS A 345 -20.23 26.86 -14.22
N ILE A 346 -18.95 27.14 -13.96
CA ILE A 346 -18.18 26.58 -12.86
C ILE A 346 -18.72 27.14 -11.52
N PRO A 347 -19.13 26.29 -10.57
CA PRO A 347 -19.49 26.74 -9.22
C PRO A 347 -18.30 27.37 -8.48
N SER A 348 -18.51 28.52 -7.83
CA SER A 348 -17.44 29.25 -7.12
C SER A 348 -16.80 28.43 -6.00
N ALA A 349 -17.56 27.54 -5.35
CA ALA A 349 -17.06 26.63 -4.31
C ALA A 349 -15.91 25.72 -4.79
N TYR A 350 -15.78 25.46 -6.09
CA TYR A 350 -14.66 24.69 -6.63
C TYR A 350 -13.44 25.55 -6.97
N LEU A 351 -13.62 26.87 -7.11
CA LEU A 351 -12.53 27.84 -7.32
C LEU A 351 -11.87 28.26 -6.00
N GLU A 352 -12.54 28.09 -4.87
CA GLU A 352 -11.94 28.35 -3.55
C GLU A 352 -11.21 27.10 -3.04
N LEU A 353 -10.17 27.25 -2.21
CA LEU A 353 -9.51 26.14 -1.51
C LEU A 353 -9.76 26.27 -0.02
N HIS A 354 -10.12 25.16 0.63
CA HIS A 354 -10.26 25.11 2.08
C HIS A 354 -9.05 24.48 2.75
N HIS A 355 -8.33 23.60 2.03
CA HIS A 355 -7.16 22.88 2.55
C HIS A 355 -5.93 23.06 1.68
N HIS A 356 -4.78 22.94 2.33
CA HIS A 356 -3.48 22.86 1.67
C HIS A 356 -3.23 21.45 1.11
N THR A 357 -2.51 21.38 -0.02
CA THR A 357 -1.99 20.13 -0.58
C THR A 357 -0.48 20.26 -0.76
N ASP A 358 0.24 19.17 -0.55
CA ASP A 358 1.68 19.08 -0.85
C ASP A 358 1.94 18.74 -2.33
N ASP A 359 0.89 18.40 -3.09
CA ASP A 359 1.00 18.14 -4.53
C ASP A 359 1.01 19.46 -5.31
N GLN A 360 2.23 19.99 -5.50
CA GLN A 360 2.46 21.26 -6.17
C GLN A 360 1.90 21.28 -7.61
N LYS A 361 1.85 20.13 -8.30
CA LYS A 361 1.37 20.06 -9.69
C LYS A 361 -0.11 20.42 -9.77
N PHE A 362 -0.91 19.80 -8.91
CA PHE A 362 -2.35 20.04 -8.85
C PHE A 362 -2.68 21.39 -8.21
N LEU A 363 -1.88 21.83 -7.23
CA LEU A 363 -2.02 23.17 -6.66
C LEU A 363 -1.81 24.25 -7.72
N ASN A 364 -0.73 24.18 -8.50
CA ASN A 364 -0.45 25.15 -9.56
C ASN A 364 -1.56 25.12 -10.63
N MET A 365 -2.04 23.93 -11.02
CA MET A 365 -3.16 23.82 -11.95
C MET A 365 -4.45 24.46 -11.39
N HIS A 366 -4.72 24.30 -10.10
CA HIS A 366 -5.87 24.95 -9.45
C HIS A 366 -5.72 26.47 -9.37
N THR A 367 -4.53 26.97 -9.01
CA THR A 367 -4.20 28.40 -9.02
C THR A 367 -4.37 29.01 -10.41
N TYR A 368 -3.96 28.31 -11.46
CA TYR A 368 -4.25 28.73 -12.84
C TYR A 368 -5.75 28.95 -13.08
N PHE A 369 -6.60 28.04 -12.60
CA PHE A 369 -8.05 28.20 -12.72
C PHE A 369 -8.61 29.36 -11.90
N GLN A 370 -8.06 29.63 -10.71
CA GLN A 370 -8.43 30.82 -9.94
C GLN A 370 -8.08 32.10 -10.70
N MET A 371 -6.86 32.19 -11.23
CA MET A 371 -6.44 33.33 -12.05
C MET A 371 -7.39 33.53 -13.24
N LYS A 372 -7.75 32.45 -13.94
CA LYS A 372 -8.60 32.50 -15.13
C LYS A 372 -10.06 32.85 -14.84
N TYR A 373 -10.67 32.22 -13.83
CA TYR A 373 -12.12 32.27 -13.63
C TYR A 373 -12.57 33.14 -12.45
N LEU A 374 -11.70 33.37 -11.47
CA LEU A 374 -12.01 34.19 -10.30
C LEU A 374 -11.41 35.60 -10.43
N HIS A 375 -10.18 35.71 -10.94
CA HIS A 375 -9.47 36.99 -11.05
C HIS A 375 -9.51 37.60 -12.46
N ASP A 376 -9.99 36.86 -13.46
CA ASP A 376 -10.11 37.29 -14.86
C ASP A 376 -8.78 37.82 -15.43
N GLU A 377 -7.69 37.11 -15.13
CA GLU A 377 -6.34 37.48 -15.56
C GLU A 377 -6.17 37.44 -17.08
N GLN A 378 -5.30 38.31 -17.59
CA GLN A 378 -5.04 38.40 -19.02
C GLN A 378 -4.40 37.12 -19.59
N LEU A 379 -4.75 36.77 -20.82
CA LEU A 379 -4.27 35.55 -21.50
C LEU A 379 -2.74 35.41 -21.52
N ILE A 380 -1.99 36.52 -21.61
CA ILE A 380 -0.51 36.49 -21.58
C ILE A 380 -0.01 36.02 -20.21
N THR A 381 -0.55 36.58 -19.12
CA THR A 381 -0.24 36.17 -17.75
C THR A 381 -0.56 34.69 -17.54
N LEU A 382 -1.74 34.25 -18.00
CA LEU A 382 -2.18 32.87 -17.92
C LEU A 382 -1.26 31.90 -18.69
N ASN A 383 -0.84 32.26 -19.90
CA ASN A 383 0.08 31.43 -20.69
C ASN A 383 1.47 31.34 -20.05
N ASN A 384 2.02 32.46 -19.56
CA ASN A 384 3.30 32.46 -18.85
C ASN A 384 3.21 31.58 -17.60
N TYR A 385 2.13 31.67 -16.83
CA TYR A 385 1.96 30.83 -15.65
C TYR A 385 1.93 29.33 -16.00
N LEU A 386 1.20 28.94 -17.06
CA LEU A 386 1.24 27.55 -17.54
C LEU A 386 2.66 27.12 -17.93
N GLU A 387 3.38 27.95 -18.68
CA GLU A 387 4.74 27.64 -19.18
C GLU A 387 5.77 27.46 -18.06
N TYR A 388 5.75 28.33 -17.04
CA TYR A 388 6.80 28.38 -16.02
C TYR A 388 6.45 27.64 -14.73
N GLU A 389 5.16 27.52 -14.38
CA GLU A 389 4.75 26.97 -13.07
C GLU A 389 4.06 25.61 -13.18
N VAL A 390 3.31 25.35 -14.26
CA VAL A 390 2.54 24.10 -14.40
C VAL A 390 3.29 23.09 -15.26
N LEU A 391 3.59 23.44 -16.51
CA LEU A 391 4.18 22.52 -17.48
C LEU A 391 5.49 21.88 -17.01
N PRO A 392 6.43 22.56 -16.33
CA PRO A 392 7.68 21.96 -15.90
C PRO A 392 7.49 20.77 -14.96
N LEU A 393 6.40 20.75 -14.19
CA LEU A 393 6.15 19.73 -13.17
C LEU A 393 5.37 18.50 -13.70
N VAL A 394 4.76 18.60 -14.88
CA VAL A 394 3.94 17.52 -15.46
C VAL A 394 4.83 16.46 -16.09
N MET A 395 4.58 15.20 -15.74
CA MET A 395 5.29 14.02 -16.22
C MET A 395 4.41 13.22 -17.19
N PRO A 396 4.98 12.38 -18.07
CA PRO A 396 4.22 11.56 -19.02
C PRO A 396 3.16 10.66 -18.39
N GLU A 397 3.36 10.23 -17.15
CA GLU A 397 2.43 9.40 -16.37
C GLU A 397 1.25 10.18 -15.73
N ASP A 398 1.24 11.53 -15.78
CA ASP A 398 0.22 12.37 -15.15
C ASP A 398 -1.06 12.49 -16.01
N ASP A 399 -1.69 11.37 -16.35
CA ASP A 399 -2.84 11.24 -17.27
C ASP A 399 -3.96 12.29 -17.06
N VAL A 400 -4.31 12.55 -15.81
CA VAL A 400 -5.34 13.54 -15.44
C VAL A 400 -4.89 14.95 -15.84
N LEU A 401 -3.68 15.36 -15.45
CA LEU A 401 -3.17 16.70 -15.77
C LEU A 401 -2.92 16.85 -17.26
N ILE A 402 -2.42 15.80 -17.93
CA ILE A 402 -2.25 15.79 -19.38
C ILE A 402 -3.59 16.05 -20.08
N ARG A 403 -4.68 15.39 -19.64
CA ARG A 403 -6.01 15.62 -20.19
C ARG A 403 -6.50 17.05 -19.96
N VAL A 404 -6.36 17.57 -18.75
CA VAL A 404 -6.73 18.95 -18.41
C VAL A 404 -5.96 19.94 -19.29
N LEU A 405 -4.63 19.84 -19.32
CA LEU A 405 -3.75 20.76 -20.04
C LEU A 405 -3.95 20.70 -21.54
N THR A 406 -4.14 19.50 -22.10
CA THR A 406 -4.42 19.34 -23.53
C THR A 406 -5.65 20.17 -23.93
N TYR A 407 -6.71 20.15 -23.12
CA TYR A 407 -7.90 20.95 -23.39
C TYR A 407 -7.64 22.44 -23.25
N GLU A 408 -7.05 22.88 -22.12
CA GLU A 408 -6.77 24.30 -21.87
C GLU A 408 -5.86 24.92 -22.95
N LEU A 409 -4.77 24.24 -23.29
CA LEU A 409 -3.84 24.70 -24.31
C LEU A 409 -4.48 24.70 -25.70
N SER A 410 -5.35 23.74 -26.01
CA SER A 410 -6.07 23.71 -27.31
C SER A 410 -6.98 24.93 -27.49
N LEU A 411 -7.61 25.41 -26.41
CA LEU A 411 -8.43 26.61 -26.43
C LEU A 411 -7.58 27.87 -26.60
N ASN A 412 -6.44 27.95 -25.90
CA ASN A 412 -5.51 29.08 -26.02
C ASN A 412 -4.87 29.13 -27.43
N ALA A 413 -4.62 27.97 -28.04
CA ALA A 413 -4.11 27.88 -29.42
C ALA A 413 -5.13 28.38 -30.45
N LYS A 414 -6.42 28.05 -30.30
CA LYS A 414 -7.50 28.57 -31.16
C LYS A 414 -7.62 30.10 -31.13
N ASN A 415 -7.10 30.75 -30.09
CA ASN A 415 -7.08 32.20 -29.93
C ASN A 415 -5.77 32.87 -30.45
N ASN A 416 -5.01 32.20 -31.31
CA ASN A 416 -3.81 32.69 -32.03
C ASN A 416 -2.61 33.16 -31.18
N ARG A 417 -2.52 32.78 -29.89
CA ARG A 417 -1.37 33.11 -29.02
C ARG A 417 -0.78 31.93 -28.22
N GLY A 418 -1.29 30.71 -28.39
CA GLY A 418 -0.91 29.53 -27.60
C GLY A 418 -0.27 28.37 -28.37
N TYR A 419 -0.07 28.48 -29.69
CA TYR A 419 0.39 27.35 -30.52
C TYR A 419 1.80 26.86 -30.16
N VAL A 420 2.71 27.78 -29.81
CA VAL A 420 4.09 27.46 -29.36
C VAL A 420 4.06 26.66 -28.07
N LEU A 421 3.27 27.11 -27.09
CA LEU A 421 3.13 26.44 -25.80
C LEU A 421 2.48 25.05 -25.94
N PHE A 422 1.48 24.94 -26.83
CA PHE A 422 0.87 23.65 -27.18
C PHE A 422 1.91 22.69 -27.77
N HIS A 423 2.74 23.15 -28.72
CA HIS A 423 3.80 22.34 -29.32
C HIS A 423 4.87 21.90 -28.30
N HIS A 424 5.38 22.84 -27.48
CA HIS A 424 6.35 22.54 -26.43
C HIS A 424 5.82 21.48 -25.45
N PHE A 425 4.52 21.51 -25.14
CA PHE A 425 3.90 20.52 -24.28
C PHE A 425 3.93 19.10 -24.89
N PHE A 426 3.54 18.94 -26.16
CA PHE A 426 3.59 17.64 -26.84
C PHE A 426 5.03 17.16 -27.08
N GLU A 427 5.97 18.06 -27.38
CA GLU A 427 7.40 17.74 -27.44
C GLU A 427 7.92 17.20 -26.10
N LYS A 428 7.58 17.85 -24.99
CA LYS A 428 7.97 17.40 -23.64
C LYS A 428 7.46 15.98 -23.35
N LEU A 429 6.23 15.68 -23.77
CA LEU A 429 5.62 14.36 -23.57
C LEU A 429 6.15 13.29 -24.54
N GLY A 430 7.04 13.64 -25.48
CA GLY A 430 7.53 12.72 -26.51
C GLY A 430 6.44 12.30 -27.50
N MET A 431 5.38 13.09 -27.63
CA MET A 431 4.19 12.82 -28.44
C MET A 431 4.22 13.56 -29.78
N THR A 432 5.38 13.76 -30.38
CA THR A 432 5.52 14.37 -31.71
C THR A 432 5.36 13.32 -32.82
N GLN A 433 4.29 13.44 -33.60
CA GLN A 433 4.18 12.90 -34.96
C GLN A 433 4.26 14.04 -35.96
#